data_AF-A0A358MP86-F1
#
_entry.id   AF-A0A358MP86-F1
#
_cell.length_a   1.000
_cell.length_b   1.000
_cell.length_c   1.000
_cell.angle_alpha   90.00
_cell.angle_beta   90.00
_cell.angle_gamma   90.00
#
_symmetry.space_group_name_H-M   'P 1'
#
loop_
_entity.id
_entity.type
_entity.pdbx_description
1 polymer ?
#
loop_
_entity_poly.entity_id
_entity_poly.type
_entity_poly.pdbx_seq_one_letter_code
_entity_poly.pdbx_strand_id
1 'polypeptide(L)'
;MEFFSDSQCGKNPCGAPIFCLPASATLQVLAKAATLAELNAVPNNPQAASIFPDGVVDMANNSLDGGGELTTSPSGQSLILSPKKDGKAEGPPVDNFYWSFKTTDEVKDTAPKISTITPSAKEQNVLQDALVTITFDGLMSLSSFSNLVLKTNKQYNVWYTAAGVNLNSKDKPVVLGEYGIGAAIKTRAEILHGAFWQKPPELNATDAFYYPFVSSKVIDIYQNCFYPANTDITGSKCADLQPNAPSCFDNAPSVVTTPC
;
A
#
# COMPACT_ATOMS: atom_id res chain seq x y z
N MET A 1 6.94 -6.25 1.98
CA MET A 1 7.57 -7.09 0.94
C MET A 1 6.52 -7.43 -0.10
N GLU A 2 6.85 -7.28 -1.37
CA GLU A 2 5.99 -7.68 -2.50
C GLU A 2 6.80 -8.64 -3.38
N PHE A 3 6.15 -9.65 -3.96
CA PHE A 3 6.82 -10.63 -4.81
C PHE A 3 6.56 -10.29 -6.28
N PHE A 4 7.64 -10.14 -7.04
CA PHE A 4 7.60 -9.95 -8.48
C PHE A 4 8.30 -11.12 -9.15
N SER A 5 7.60 -11.74 -10.10
CA SER A 5 8.14 -12.75 -11.00
C SER A 5 8.68 -12.07 -12.26
N ASP A 6 9.55 -12.75 -13.00
CA ASP A 6 9.96 -12.38 -14.35
C ASP A 6 9.20 -13.16 -15.45
N SER A 7 8.35 -14.11 -15.05
CA SER A 7 7.50 -14.90 -15.95
C SER A 7 6.22 -14.14 -16.31
N GLN A 8 6.19 -13.54 -17.51
CA GLN A 8 4.99 -12.89 -18.02
C GLN A 8 3.88 -13.93 -18.23
N CYS A 9 2.70 -13.67 -17.67
CA CYS A 9 1.53 -14.56 -17.73
C CYS A 9 0.30 -13.91 -18.37
N GLY A 10 0.31 -12.59 -18.55
CA GLY A 10 -0.87 -11.87 -19.04
C GLY A 10 -0.61 -10.41 -19.32
N LYS A 11 -1.70 -9.67 -19.48
CA LYS A 11 -1.72 -8.21 -19.57
C LYS A 11 -2.80 -7.68 -18.65
N ASN A 12 -2.53 -6.55 -18.01
CA ASN A 12 -3.49 -5.88 -17.16
C ASN A 12 -4.52 -5.08 -17.98
N PRO A 13 -5.55 -4.52 -17.34
CA PRO A 13 -6.57 -3.71 -18.03
C PRO A 13 -6.04 -2.51 -18.84
N CYS A 14 -4.81 -2.04 -18.55
CA CYS A 14 -4.13 -0.98 -19.30
C CYS A 14 -3.28 -1.49 -20.46
N GLY A 15 -3.21 -2.81 -20.66
CA GLY A 15 -2.37 -3.46 -21.66
C GLY A 15 -0.91 -3.64 -21.26
N ALA A 16 -0.50 -3.28 -20.04
CA ALA A 16 0.85 -3.54 -19.53
C ALA A 16 1.01 -5.03 -19.14
N PRO A 17 2.22 -5.61 -19.28
CA PRO A 17 2.43 -7.02 -18.94
C PRO A 17 2.21 -7.27 -17.44
N ILE A 18 1.63 -8.43 -17.11
CA ILE A 18 1.55 -8.99 -15.76
C ILE A 18 2.53 -10.14 -15.65
N PHE A 19 3.27 -10.18 -14.55
CA PHE A 19 4.19 -11.27 -14.23
C PHE A 19 3.67 -12.10 -13.05
N CYS A 20 3.46 -13.40 -13.27
CA CYS A 20 2.85 -14.28 -12.28
C CYS A 20 3.88 -15.17 -11.60
N LEU A 21 3.62 -15.46 -10.33
CA LEU A 21 4.27 -16.56 -9.62
C LEU A 21 3.88 -17.91 -10.28
N PRO A 22 4.67 -18.98 -10.09
CA PRO A 22 4.34 -20.30 -10.61
C PRO A 22 2.95 -20.75 -10.16
N ALA A 23 2.13 -21.27 -11.09
CA ALA A 23 0.77 -21.72 -10.79
C ALA A 23 0.76 -22.98 -9.93
N SER A 24 -0.22 -23.09 -9.02
CA SER A 24 -0.45 -24.26 -8.16
C SER A 24 0.80 -24.75 -7.41
N ALA A 25 1.63 -23.81 -6.96
CA ALA A 25 2.91 -24.08 -6.34
C ALA A 25 2.88 -23.76 -4.83
N THR A 26 3.74 -24.42 -4.06
CA THR A 26 4.07 -23.98 -2.70
C THR A 26 5.38 -23.24 -2.74
N LEU A 27 5.35 -21.94 -2.43
CA LEU A 27 6.53 -21.09 -2.38
C LEU A 27 6.98 -20.98 -0.93
N GLN A 28 8.27 -21.23 -0.70
CA GLN A 28 8.93 -21.06 0.58
C GLN A 28 9.77 -19.79 0.52
N VAL A 29 9.72 -19.02 1.60
CA VAL A 29 10.42 -17.75 1.69
C VAL A 29 11.25 -17.73 2.96
N LEU A 30 12.49 -17.28 2.79
CA LEU A 30 13.46 -17.10 3.85
C LEU A 30 13.85 -15.63 3.87
N ALA A 31 13.46 -14.92 4.92
CA ALA A 31 14.06 -13.64 5.26
C ALA A 31 15.26 -13.93 6.16
N LYS A 32 16.46 -13.73 5.63
CA LYS A 32 17.70 -13.90 6.39
C LYS A 32 17.87 -12.75 7.37
N ALA A 33 18.13 -13.04 8.64
CA ALA A 33 18.64 -12.04 9.57
C ALA A 33 20.07 -11.65 9.17
N ALA A 34 20.46 -10.41 9.46
CA ALA A 34 21.84 -9.97 9.23
C ALA A 34 22.81 -10.64 10.21
N THR A 35 24.02 -10.93 9.76
CA THR A 35 25.10 -11.39 10.65
C THR A 35 25.38 -10.32 11.71
N LEU A 36 25.55 -10.72 12.97
CA LEU A 36 25.85 -9.79 14.07
C LEU A 36 27.28 -9.29 14.02
N ALA A 37 27.48 -8.02 14.38
CA ALA A 37 28.80 -7.45 14.56
C ALA A 37 29.50 -8.05 15.78
N GLU A 38 30.66 -8.67 15.55
CA GLU A 38 31.61 -9.00 16.61
C GLU A 38 32.36 -7.74 17.06
N LEU A 39 31.65 -6.69 17.46
CA LEU A 39 32.29 -5.46 17.91
C LEU A 39 32.73 -5.61 19.37
N ASN A 40 34.01 -5.92 19.58
CA ASN A 40 34.73 -5.80 20.85
C ASN A 40 34.06 -6.42 22.09
N ALA A 41 33.65 -7.69 22.00
CA ALA A 41 33.22 -8.49 23.16
C ALA A 41 32.07 -7.91 23.99
N VAL A 42 31.21 -7.05 23.44
CA VAL A 42 29.95 -6.68 24.10
C VAL A 42 29.00 -7.86 23.97
N PRO A 43 28.68 -8.58 25.07
CA PRO A 43 27.73 -9.67 25.00
C PRO A 43 26.38 -9.13 24.55
N ASN A 44 25.76 -9.77 23.56
CA ASN A 44 24.45 -9.39 22.99
C ASN A 44 24.45 -8.06 22.21
N ASN A 45 25.50 -7.71 21.45
CA ASN A 45 25.42 -6.59 20.51
C ASN A 45 24.42 -6.93 19.37
N PRO A 46 23.30 -6.20 19.22
CA PRO A 46 22.30 -6.52 18.21
C PRO A 46 22.64 -5.96 16.83
N GLN A 47 23.69 -5.14 16.69
CA GLN A 47 24.04 -4.48 15.44
C GLN A 47 24.47 -5.48 14.35
N ALA A 48 24.11 -5.19 13.10
CA ALA A 48 24.62 -5.92 11.96
C ALA A 48 26.13 -5.71 11.76
N ALA A 49 26.81 -6.75 11.28
CA ALA A 49 28.27 -6.83 11.13
C ALA A 49 28.87 -5.85 10.13
N SER A 50 28.05 -5.30 9.24
CA SER A 50 28.48 -4.50 8.11
C SER A 50 27.60 -3.26 7.97
N ILE A 51 28.22 -2.18 7.50
CA ILE A 51 27.51 -0.98 7.02
C ILE A 51 26.57 -1.29 5.85
N PHE A 52 26.82 -2.40 5.14
CA PHE A 52 25.93 -3.01 4.16
C PHE A 52 25.58 -4.41 4.67
N PRO A 53 24.49 -4.55 5.45
CA PRO A 53 24.10 -5.83 6.03
C PRO A 53 23.87 -6.91 4.97
N ASP A 54 24.20 -8.15 5.31
CA ASP A 54 24.00 -9.35 4.48
C ASP A 54 22.62 -10.00 4.69
N GLY A 55 21.77 -9.36 5.48
CA GLY A 55 20.41 -9.78 5.79
C GLY A 55 19.54 -8.60 6.21
N VAL A 56 18.33 -8.91 6.67
CA VAL A 56 17.34 -7.93 7.13
C VAL A 56 17.81 -7.34 8.46
N VAL A 57 17.70 -6.02 8.54
CA VAL A 57 17.93 -5.21 9.73
C VAL A 57 16.74 -4.30 9.99
N ASP A 58 16.62 -3.82 11.23
CA ASP A 58 15.72 -2.73 11.57
C ASP A 58 16.29 -1.35 11.14
N MET A 59 15.50 -0.30 11.35
CA MET A 59 15.90 1.08 11.04
C MET A 59 17.06 1.61 11.91
N ALA A 60 17.41 0.93 13.00
CA ALA A 60 18.55 1.22 13.85
C ALA A 60 19.80 0.38 13.50
N ASN A 61 19.76 -0.37 12.38
CA ASN A 61 20.80 -1.28 11.93
C ASN A 61 21.04 -2.47 12.86
N ASN A 62 20.04 -2.87 13.65
CA ASN A 62 20.08 -4.11 14.40
C ASN A 62 19.65 -5.27 13.50
N SER A 63 20.32 -6.42 13.62
CA SER A 63 19.79 -7.67 13.10
C SER A 63 18.39 -7.92 13.69
N LEU A 64 17.54 -8.61 12.93
CA LEU A 64 16.30 -9.16 13.46
C LEU A 64 16.61 -10.02 14.69
N ASP A 65 15.74 -9.96 15.70
CA ASP A 65 15.70 -10.73 16.95
C ASP A 65 14.50 -11.71 16.97
N GLY A 66 13.97 -11.96 15.76
CA GLY A 66 12.68 -12.57 15.52
C GLY A 66 12.81 -13.90 14.80
N GLY A 67 13.51 -14.87 15.40
CA GLY A 67 13.42 -16.27 14.97
C GLY A 67 11.98 -16.74 14.95
N GLY A 68 11.58 -17.56 13.98
CA GLY A 68 10.21 -18.08 13.92
C GLY A 68 9.76 -18.59 12.57
N GLU A 69 8.64 -19.32 12.60
CA GLU A 69 7.92 -19.77 11.41
C GLU A 69 6.52 -19.15 11.38
N LEU A 70 6.12 -18.63 10.22
CA LEU A 70 4.73 -18.35 9.91
C LEU A 70 4.12 -19.60 9.28
N THR A 71 3.32 -20.34 10.05
CA THR A 71 2.60 -21.50 9.52
C THR A 71 1.17 -21.10 9.19
N THR A 72 0.54 -21.75 8.21
CA THR A 72 -0.91 -21.60 8.03
C THR A 72 -1.64 -22.46 9.07
N SER A 73 -2.76 -21.97 9.63
CA SER A 73 -3.62 -22.85 10.44
C SER A 73 -4.03 -24.08 9.66
N PRO A 74 -4.38 -25.19 10.33
CA PRO A 74 -4.90 -26.38 9.67
C PRO A 74 -6.11 -26.11 8.75
N SER A 75 -6.87 -25.04 9.03
CA SER A 75 -8.00 -24.57 8.22
C SER A 75 -7.61 -23.71 7.01
N GLY A 76 -6.32 -23.39 6.83
CA GLY A 76 -5.80 -22.52 5.77
C GLY A 76 -6.23 -21.05 5.86
N GLN A 77 -7.04 -20.70 6.87
CA GLN A 77 -7.61 -19.36 7.02
C GLN A 77 -6.75 -18.42 7.85
N SER A 78 -5.82 -18.94 8.66
CA SER A 78 -4.94 -18.14 9.54
C SER A 78 -3.48 -18.27 9.19
N LEU A 79 -2.72 -17.22 9.44
CA LEU A 79 -1.27 -17.29 9.58
C LEU A 79 -0.95 -17.31 11.09
N ILE A 80 -0.40 -18.43 11.56
CA ILE A 80 0.12 -18.62 12.91
C ILE A 80 1.57 -18.13 12.91
N LEU A 81 1.78 -16.99 13.54
CA LEU A 81 3.11 -16.51 13.91
C LEU A 81 3.60 -17.35 15.09
N SER A 82 4.64 -18.16 14.90
CA SER A 82 5.38 -18.81 15.99
C SER A 82 6.77 -18.19 16.17
N PRO A 83 6.87 -16.89 16.48
CA PRO A 83 8.16 -16.28 16.69
C PRO A 83 8.68 -16.65 18.08
N LYS A 84 9.99 -16.91 18.15
CA LYS A 84 10.74 -17.18 19.38
C LYS A 84 10.71 -15.97 20.32
N LYS A 85 10.57 -14.73 19.79
CA LYS A 85 10.42 -13.43 20.50
C LYS A 85 11.10 -13.43 21.88
N ASP A 86 12.35 -13.88 21.94
CA ASP A 86 13.12 -13.85 23.19
C ASP A 86 13.77 -12.47 23.40
N GLY A 87 13.60 -11.56 22.45
CA GLY A 87 14.11 -10.19 22.47
C GLY A 87 15.63 -10.15 22.36
N LYS A 88 16.25 -11.20 21.79
CA LYS A 88 17.69 -11.33 21.63
C LYS A 88 18.01 -11.46 20.16
N ALA A 89 18.85 -10.55 19.66
CA ALA A 89 19.48 -10.72 18.36
C ALA A 89 20.61 -11.75 18.52
N GLU A 90 20.43 -12.93 17.95
CA GLU A 90 21.33 -14.07 17.85
C GLU A 90 21.88 -14.25 16.41
N GLY A 91 21.28 -13.58 15.43
CA GLY A 91 21.68 -13.60 14.03
C GLY A 91 21.31 -14.92 13.33
N PRO A 92 21.75 -15.11 12.07
CA PRO A 92 21.47 -16.34 11.33
C PRO A 92 22.21 -17.56 11.91
N PRO A 93 21.60 -18.76 11.86
CA PRO A 93 20.27 -19.04 11.31
C PRO A 93 19.13 -18.84 12.33
N VAL A 94 19.46 -18.46 13.57
CA VAL A 94 18.51 -18.44 14.70
C VAL A 94 17.39 -17.42 14.48
N ASP A 95 17.75 -16.23 14.01
CA ASP A 95 16.79 -15.14 13.74
C ASP A 95 16.28 -15.09 12.31
N ASN A 96 16.61 -16.09 11.50
CA ASN A 96 15.98 -16.21 10.18
C ASN A 96 14.47 -16.42 10.35
N PHE A 97 13.70 -15.77 9.48
CA PHE A 97 12.25 -15.90 9.46
C PHE A 97 11.79 -16.67 8.23
N TYR A 98 10.98 -17.69 8.46
CA TYR A 98 10.50 -18.60 7.42
C TYR A 98 8.99 -18.52 7.28
N TRP A 99 8.51 -18.54 6.04
CA TRP A 99 7.11 -18.76 5.77
C TRP A 99 6.92 -19.48 4.44
N SER A 100 5.74 -20.04 4.25
CA SER A 100 5.31 -20.54 2.96
C SER A 100 3.90 -20.10 2.64
N PHE A 101 3.61 -20.01 1.35
CA PHE A 101 2.27 -19.77 0.85
C PHE A 101 2.05 -20.58 -0.43
N LYS A 102 0.78 -20.85 -0.72
CA LYS A 102 0.37 -21.54 -1.94
C LYS A 102 -0.13 -20.51 -2.95
N THR A 103 0.21 -20.74 -4.20
CA THR A 103 -0.38 -20.04 -5.34
C THR A 103 -1.50 -20.89 -5.95
N THR A 104 -2.45 -20.24 -6.60
CA THR A 104 -3.45 -20.89 -7.46
C THR A 104 -3.05 -20.72 -8.93
N ASP A 105 -3.81 -21.33 -9.83
CA ASP A 105 -3.75 -21.09 -11.28
C ASP A 105 -4.73 -19.98 -11.73
N GLU A 106 -5.50 -19.42 -10.80
CA GLU A 106 -6.42 -18.31 -11.06
C GLU A 106 -5.67 -16.99 -11.23
N VAL A 107 -5.82 -16.38 -12.40
CA VAL A 107 -5.28 -15.04 -12.69
C VAL A 107 -6.34 -14.00 -12.32
N LYS A 108 -5.99 -13.07 -11.42
CA LYS A 108 -6.79 -11.86 -11.21
C LYS A 108 -6.45 -10.85 -12.29
N ASP A 109 -7.41 -10.55 -13.16
CA ASP A 109 -7.29 -9.62 -14.29
C ASP A 109 -8.21 -8.39 -14.18
N THR A 110 -8.87 -8.25 -13.04
CA THR A 110 -9.80 -7.15 -12.78
C THR A 110 -9.11 -5.96 -12.14
N ALA A 111 -9.39 -4.76 -12.66
CA ALA A 111 -8.86 -3.52 -12.10
C ALA A 111 -9.39 -3.27 -10.68
N PRO A 112 -8.56 -2.76 -9.76
CA PRO A 112 -9.02 -2.29 -8.46
C PRO A 112 -9.93 -1.07 -8.61
N LYS A 113 -10.84 -0.88 -7.66
CA LYS A 113 -11.77 0.25 -7.61
C LYS A 113 -11.58 1.03 -6.31
N ILE A 114 -11.94 2.30 -6.34
CA ILE A 114 -12.02 3.12 -5.12
C ILE A 114 -13.35 2.83 -4.45
N SER A 115 -13.31 2.38 -3.19
CA SER A 115 -14.48 2.14 -2.37
C SER A 115 -14.93 3.36 -1.57
N THR A 116 -13.99 4.20 -1.13
CA THR A 116 -14.28 5.46 -0.41
C THR A 116 -13.16 6.48 -0.59
N ILE A 117 -13.52 7.76 -0.57
CA ILE A 117 -12.60 8.89 -0.37
C ILE A 117 -13.10 9.68 0.82
N THR A 118 -12.20 10.05 1.72
CA THR A 118 -12.49 10.91 2.87
C THR A 118 -11.45 12.02 2.92
N PRO A 119 -11.83 13.30 3.08
CA PRO A 119 -13.19 13.83 3.09
C PRO A 119 -13.95 13.54 1.79
N SER A 120 -15.26 13.39 1.86
CA SER A 120 -16.07 13.16 0.66
C SER A 120 -16.17 14.44 -0.19
N ALA A 121 -16.42 14.30 -1.49
CA ALA A 121 -16.40 15.43 -2.45
C ALA A 121 -17.41 16.56 -2.12
N LYS A 122 -18.42 16.30 -1.30
CA LYS A 122 -19.44 17.28 -0.87
C LYS A 122 -19.44 17.50 0.64
N GLU A 123 -18.42 17.01 1.34
CA GLU A 123 -18.32 17.19 2.78
C GLU A 123 -18.08 18.67 3.12
N GLN A 124 -18.78 19.14 4.14
CA GLN A 124 -18.69 20.52 4.61
C GLN A 124 -18.09 20.55 6.01
N ASN A 125 -17.59 21.72 6.41
CA ASN A 125 -16.98 21.92 7.73
C ASN A 125 -15.78 20.98 8.00
N VAL A 126 -15.08 20.60 6.92
CA VAL A 126 -13.85 19.81 6.98
C VAL A 126 -12.70 20.68 7.49
N LEU A 127 -11.90 20.15 8.41
CA LEU A 127 -10.69 20.83 8.89
C LEU A 127 -9.67 20.98 7.75
N GLN A 128 -8.91 22.08 7.74
CA GLN A 128 -7.93 22.35 6.68
C GLN A 128 -6.80 21.32 6.59
N ASP A 129 -6.51 20.64 7.70
CA ASP A 129 -5.52 19.60 7.87
C ASP A 129 -6.16 18.21 8.05
N ALA A 130 -7.46 18.08 7.74
CA ALA A 130 -8.14 16.80 7.79
C ALA A 130 -7.44 15.79 6.86
N LEU A 131 -7.18 14.59 7.37
CA LEU A 131 -6.49 13.54 6.63
C LEU A 131 -7.28 13.16 5.36
N VAL A 132 -6.65 13.28 4.20
CA VAL A 132 -7.19 12.77 2.94
C VAL A 132 -6.86 11.29 2.83
N THR A 133 -7.87 10.44 2.62
CA THR A 133 -7.73 9.00 2.46
C THR A 133 -8.49 8.50 1.26
N ILE A 134 -7.96 7.45 0.63
CA ILE A 134 -8.57 6.72 -0.48
C ILE A 134 -8.55 5.24 -0.10
N THR A 135 -9.70 4.62 0.05
CA THR A 135 -9.79 3.18 0.28
C THR A 135 -10.08 2.48 -1.04
N PHE A 136 -9.30 1.45 -1.36
CA PHE A 136 -9.49 0.61 -2.53
C PHE A 136 -10.27 -0.65 -2.14
N ASP A 137 -10.94 -1.29 -3.09
CA ASP A 137 -11.70 -2.54 -2.88
C ASP A 137 -10.82 -3.80 -2.79
N GLY A 138 -9.50 -3.65 -2.96
CA GLY A 138 -8.53 -4.73 -2.90
C GLY A 138 -7.18 -4.27 -2.36
N LEU A 139 -6.26 -5.23 -2.25
CA LEU A 139 -4.88 -4.97 -1.82
C LEU A 139 -4.10 -4.26 -2.92
N MET A 140 -3.55 -3.10 -2.58
CA MET A 140 -2.78 -2.28 -3.49
C MET A 140 -1.28 -2.49 -3.33
N SER A 141 -0.51 -2.36 -4.42
CA SER A 141 0.95 -2.27 -4.31
C SER A 141 1.32 -0.93 -3.70
N LEU A 142 1.93 -0.96 -2.52
CA LEU A 142 2.32 0.24 -1.79
C LEU A 142 3.43 1.01 -2.53
N SER A 143 4.29 0.30 -3.26
CA SER A 143 5.32 0.92 -4.09
C SER A 143 4.73 1.83 -5.18
N SER A 144 3.54 1.48 -5.68
CA SER A 144 2.84 2.24 -6.71
C SER A 144 2.22 3.55 -6.21
N PHE A 145 2.08 3.72 -4.88
CA PHE A 145 1.50 4.93 -4.27
C PHE A 145 2.37 6.18 -4.46
N SER A 146 3.62 6.02 -4.87
CA SER A 146 4.45 7.10 -5.42
C SER A 146 3.81 7.82 -6.62
N ASN A 147 2.82 7.20 -7.28
CA ASN A 147 2.05 7.77 -8.39
C ASN A 147 0.69 8.37 -7.96
N LEU A 148 0.40 8.43 -6.66
CA LEU A 148 -0.71 9.20 -6.12
C LEU A 148 -0.32 10.68 -6.08
N VAL A 149 -1.21 11.53 -6.58
CA VAL A 149 -0.95 12.97 -6.65
C VAL A 149 -2.05 13.74 -5.96
N LEU A 150 -1.69 14.65 -5.05
CA LEU A 150 -2.61 15.65 -4.56
C LEU A 150 -2.53 16.87 -5.47
N LYS A 151 -3.60 17.14 -6.21
CA LYS A 151 -3.68 18.26 -7.15
C LYS A 151 -4.48 19.41 -6.54
N THR A 152 -4.24 20.61 -7.07
CA THR A 152 -5.04 21.80 -6.78
C THR A 152 -5.41 22.52 -8.08
N ASN A 153 -6.52 23.27 -8.08
CA ASN A 153 -6.93 24.13 -9.21
C ASN A 153 -6.06 25.39 -9.37
N LYS A 154 -5.05 25.58 -8.51
CA LYS A 154 -4.16 26.73 -8.50
C LYS A 154 -2.74 26.35 -8.92
N GLN A 155 -1.89 27.35 -9.17
CA GLN A 155 -0.52 27.13 -9.65
C GLN A 155 0.53 27.02 -8.54
N TYR A 156 0.14 26.85 -7.28
CA TYR A 156 1.10 26.67 -6.19
C TYR A 156 1.30 25.19 -5.83
N ASN A 157 2.50 24.89 -5.33
CA ASN A 157 2.88 23.56 -4.90
C ASN A 157 2.17 23.20 -3.58
N VAL A 158 1.57 22.01 -3.56
CA VAL A 158 1.05 21.40 -2.33
C VAL A 158 2.07 20.38 -1.86
N TRP A 159 2.54 20.53 -0.62
CA TRP A 159 3.41 19.54 0.00
C TRP A 159 2.56 18.41 0.54
N TYR A 160 2.81 17.20 0.06
CA TYR A 160 2.13 16.00 0.52
C TYR A 160 3.06 14.77 0.44
N THR A 161 2.70 13.73 1.17
CA THR A 161 3.24 12.38 1.00
C THR A 161 2.09 11.38 1.03
N ALA A 162 2.27 10.23 0.38
CA ALA A 162 1.29 9.16 0.36
C ALA A 162 1.85 7.94 1.10
N ALA A 163 1.13 7.50 2.12
CA ALA A 163 1.37 6.24 2.82
C ALA A 163 0.23 5.27 2.52
N GLY A 164 0.43 3.99 2.83
CA GLY A 164 -0.61 2.99 2.70
C GLY A 164 -0.75 2.11 3.92
N VAL A 165 -2.00 1.81 4.26
CA VAL A 165 -2.38 1.00 5.41
C VAL A 165 -3.27 -0.14 4.91
N ASN A 166 -2.85 -1.37 5.20
CA ASN A 166 -3.66 -2.55 4.92
C ASN A 166 -4.73 -2.74 5.98
N LEU A 167 -5.97 -2.97 5.56
CA LEU A 167 -7.13 -3.09 6.43
C LEU A 167 -7.75 -4.49 6.36
N ASN A 168 -8.29 -4.93 7.48
CA ASN A 168 -9.09 -6.15 7.57
C ASN A 168 -10.55 -5.91 7.16
N SER A 169 -11.38 -6.95 7.28
CA SER A 169 -12.82 -6.91 6.97
C SER A 169 -13.64 -5.95 7.84
N LYS A 170 -13.09 -5.45 8.95
CA LYS A 170 -13.72 -4.50 9.87
C LYS A 170 -13.16 -3.07 9.70
N ASP A 171 -12.46 -2.79 8.60
CA ASP A 171 -11.84 -1.48 8.34
C ASP A 171 -10.82 -1.05 9.40
N LYS A 172 -10.18 -2.02 10.07
CA LYS A 172 -9.11 -1.76 11.03
C LYS A 172 -7.74 -2.08 10.42
N PRO A 173 -6.70 -1.28 10.71
CA PRO A 173 -5.33 -1.60 10.34
C PRO A 173 -4.97 -3.03 10.77
N VAL A 174 -4.34 -3.78 9.87
CA VAL A 174 -3.81 -5.10 10.19
C VAL A 174 -2.54 -4.91 11.01
N VAL A 175 -2.56 -5.37 12.26
CA VAL A 175 -1.38 -5.40 13.15
C VAL A 175 -0.89 -6.83 13.24
N LEU A 176 0.39 -7.05 12.89
CA LEU A 176 1.01 -8.37 13.01
C LEU A 176 1.25 -8.68 14.50
N GLY A 177 0.54 -9.70 15.03
CA GLY A 177 0.85 -10.31 16.32
C GLY A 177 -0.11 -10.08 17.49
N GLU A 178 -1.18 -9.29 17.36
CA GLU A 178 -2.13 -9.05 18.47
C GLU A 178 -3.41 -9.91 18.38
N TYR A 179 -3.83 -10.28 17.17
CA TYR A 179 -4.93 -11.21 16.95
C TYR A 179 -4.60 -12.05 15.72
N GLY A 180 -4.80 -13.35 15.81
CA GLY A 180 -4.86 -14.18 14.62
C GLY A 180 -5.79 -13.50 13.61
N ILE A 181 -5.30 -13.29 12.39
CA ILE A 181 -6.07 -13.00 11.18
C ILE A 181 -7.19 -11.96 11.29
N GLY A 182 -6.82 -10.71 11.04
CA GLY A 182 -7.49 -10.03 9.94
C GLY A 182 -6.60 -10.19 8.72
N ALA A 183 -6.89 -11.15 7.82
CA ALA A 183 -6.26 -11.12 6.50
C ALA A 183 -6.52 -9.72 5.92
N ALA A 184 -5.48 -9.05 5.46
CA ALA A 184 -5.67 -7.80 4.77
C ALA A 184 -6.53 -8.09 3.54
N ILE A 185 -7.65 -7.38 3.38
CA ILE A 185 -8.53 -7.56 2.23
C ILE A 185 -8.53 -6.32 1.32
N LYS A 186 -8.12 -5.17 1.87
CA LYS A 186 -8.10 -3.89 1.18
C LYS A 186 -6.98 -3.00 1.68
N THR A 187 -6.63 -2.00 0.87
CA THR A 187 -5.62 -0.99 1.23
C THR A 187 -6.25 0.39 1.25
N ARG A 188 -5.92 1.18 2.27
CA ARG A 188 -6.21 2.61 2.34
C ARG A 188 -4.94 3.40 2.09
N ALA A 189 -4.95 4.26 1.08
CA ALA A 189 -3.96 5.30 0.93
C ALA A 189 -4.27 6.45 1.91
N GLU A 190 -3.25 6.97 2.56
CA GLU A 190 -3.29 8.13 3.44
C GLU A 190 -2.39 9.20 2.86
N ILE A 191 -3.01 10.32 2.44
CA ILE A 191 -2.31 11.47 1.87
C ILE A 191 -2.12 12.47 2.99
N LEU A 192 -0.92 12.48 3.55
CA LEU A 192 -0.50 13.44 4.56
C LEU A 192 -0.10 14.73 3.87
N HIS A 193 -0.65 15.87 4.30
CA HIS A 193 -0.38 17.18 3.71
C HIS A 193 -0.32 18.26 4.80
N GLY A 194 0.24 19.43 4.46
CA GLY A 194 0.11 20.64 5.29
C GLY A 194 -1.30 21.24 5.19
N ALA A 195 -1.65 22.17 6.08
CA ALA A 195 -2.97 22.81 6.08
C ALA A 195 -3.33 23.41 4.70
N PHE A 196 -4.53 23.12 4.22
CA PHE A 196 -5.06 23.68 2.99
C PHE A 196 -5.44 25.15 3.14
N TRP A 197 -5.10 25.93 2.12
CA TRP A 197 -5.51 27.33 2.05
C TRP A 197 -7.02 27.47 1.87
N GLN A 198 -7.70 28.15 2.80
CA GLN A 198 -9.10 28.56 2.61
C GLN A 198 -9.23 29.71 1.60
N LYS A 199 -8.34 30.70 1.70
CA LYS A 199 -8.16 31.77 0.72
C LYS A 199 -6.69 31.80 0.36
N PRO A 200 -6.31 31.60 -0.91
CA PRO A 200 -4.92 31.67 -1.34
C PRO A 200 -4.28 33.01 -0.93
N PRO A 201 -2.95 33.08 -0.76
CA PRO A 201 -2.25 34.31 -0.36
C PRO A 201 -2.30 35.43 -1.42
N GLU A 202 -2.95 35.22 -2.55
CA GLU A 202 -3.11 36.19 -3.63
C GLU A 202 -4.34 37.10 -3.41
N LEU A 203 -4.16 38.41 -3.64
CA LEU A 203 -5.24 39.41 -3.59
C LEU A 203 -6.30 39.06 -4.66
N ASN A 204 -7.57 38.89 -4.26
CA ASN A 204 -8.71 38.50 -5.12
C ASN A 204 -8.76 37.03 -5.58
N ALA A 205 -8.03 36.12 -4.93
CA ALA A 205 -8.09 34.71 -5.29
C ALA A 205 -9.45 34.07 -4.99
N THR A 206 -10.01 33.38 -6.00
CA THR A 206 -11.13 32.44 -5.82
C THR A 206 -10.71 31.23 -4.97
N ASP A 207 -11.68 30.52 -4.40
CA ASP A 207 -11.46 29.36 -3.54
C ASP A 207 -10.50 28.32 -4.15
N ALA A 208 -9.68 27.73 -3.28
CA ALA A 208 -8.78 26.65 -3.61
C ALA A 208 -9.47 25.30 -3.44
N PHE A 209 -9.39 24.45 -4.45
CA PHE A 209 -9.84 23.07 -4.40
C PHE A 209 -8.63 22.16 -4.41
N TYR A 210 -8.67 21.12 -3.57
CA TYR A 210 -7.66 20.09 -3.47
C TYR A 210 -8.32 18.75 -3.74
N TYR A 211 -7.65 17.87 -4.46
CA TYR A 211 -8.21 16.57 -4.78
C TYR A 211 -7.13 15.51 -4.98
N PRO A 212 -7.35 14.30 -4.45
CA PRO A 212 -6.53 13.16 -4.80
C PRO A 212 -6.73 12.78 -6.27
N PHE A 213 -5.64 12.47 -6.94
CA PHE A 213 -5.59 11.96 -8.29
C PHE A 213 -4.88 10.61 -8.30
N VAL A 214 -5.64 9.56 -8.63
CA VAL A 214 -5.14 8.19 -8.81
C VAL A 214 -4.98 7.95 -10.31
N SER A 215 -3.73 7.75 -10.74
CA SER A 215 -3.40 7.42 -12.14
C SER A 215 -3.44 5.91 -12.38
N SER A 216 -3.42 5.50 -13.64
CA SER A 216 -3.28 4.09 -14.03
C SER A 216 -1.92 3.47 -13.72
N LYS A 217 -0.97 4.25 -13.19
CA LYS A 217 0.29 3.73 -12.64
C LYS A 217 0.14 3.19 -11.22
N VAL A 218 -0.97 3.51 -10.54
CA VAL A 218 -1.32 2.88 -9.28
C VAL A 218 -1.89 1.50 -9.59
N ILE A 219 -1.30 0.47 -9.00
CA ILE A 219 -1.61 -0.93 -9.32
C ILE A 219 -1.95 -1.71 -8.06
N ASP A 220 -2.72 -2.78 -8.22
CA ASP A 220 -2.93 -3.76 -7.16
C ASP A 220 -1.70 -4.68 -6.97
N ILE A 221 -1.69 -5.51 -5.93
CA ILE A 221 -0.59 -6.48 -5.70
C ILE A 221 -0.48 -7.56 -6.80
N TYR A 222 -1.47 -7.64 -7.68
CA TYR A 222 -1.52 -8.54 -8.84
C TYR A 222 -1.14 -7.82 -10.14
N GLN A 223 -0.63 -6.58 -10.05
CA GLN A 223 -0.20 -5.73 -11.18
C GLN A 223 -1.36 -5.28 -12.08
N ASN A 224 -2.60 -5.38 -11.61
CA ASN A 224 -3.73 -4.75 -12.28
C ASN A 224 -3.69 -3.26 -12.04
N CYS A 225 -3.55 -2.50 -13.12
CA CYS A 225 -3.63 -1.07 -13.05
C CYS A 225 -5.03 -0.61 -12.66
N PHE A 226 -5.08 0.51 -11.95
CA PHE A 226 -6.29 1.27 -11.74
C PHE A 226 -6.78 1.81 -13.11
N TYR A 227 -7.70 1.10 -13.76
CA TYR A 227 -8.19 1.48 -15.08
C TYR A 227 -9.59 0.93 -15.44
N PRO A 228 -10.44 1.73 -16.12
CA PRO A 228 -10.25 3.17 -16.29
C PRO A 228 -10.30 3.86 -14.92
N ALA A 229 -9.92 5.14 -14.85
CA ALA A 229 -10.21 5.95 -13.66
C ALA A 229 -11.73 6.24 -13.52
N ASN A 230 -12.55 5.30 -14.00
CA ASN A 230 -13.97 5.34 -14.23
C ASN A 230 -14.52 3.96 -13.83
N THR A 231 -15.58 3.94 -13.04
CA THR A 231 -16.33 2.73 -12.76
C THR A 231 -17.23 2.43 -13.95
N ASP A 232 -17.27 1.17 -14.39
CA ASP A 232 -18.12 0.67 -15.48
C ASP A 232 -19.62 0.72 -15.09
N ILE A 233 -20.17 1.94 -15.02
CA ILE A 233 -21.58 2.20 -14.74
C ILE A 233 -22.15 2.84 -16.01
N THR A 234 -22.97 2.08 -16.72
CA THR A 234 -23.82 2.56 -17.81
C THR A 234 -24.61 3.78 -17.34
N GLY A 235 -24.35 4.94 -17.96
CA GLY A 235 -24.96 6.23 -17.58
C GLY A 235 -24.13 7.12 -16.64
N SER A 236 -22.89 6.75 -16.32
CA SER A 236 -21.98 7.56 -15.52
C SER A 236 -21.42 8.77 -16.27
N LYS A 237 -21.37 9.95 -15.63
CA LYS A 237 -20.67 11.16 -16.12
C LYS A 237 -19.14 11.00 -16.19
N CYS A 238 -18.64 9.83 -15.82
CA CYS A 238 -17.22 9.49 -15.81
C CYS A 238 -16.72 8.78 -17.08
N ALA A 239 -17.63 8.45 -18.01
CA ALA A 239 -17.31 7.78 -19.27
C ALA A 239 -16.34 8.58 -20.15
N ASP A 240 -16.32 9.91 -20.02
CA ASP A 240 -15.56 10.84 -20.87
C ASP A 240 -14.30 11.42 -20.21
N LEU A 241 -13.88 10.88 -19.06
CA LEU A 241 -12.72 11.40 -18.34
C LEU A 241 -11.42 11.19 -19.13
N GLN A 242 -10.80 12.31 -19.50
CA GLN A 242 -9.49 12.34 -20.18
C GLN A 242 -8.38 11.76 -19.29
N PRO A 243 -7.27 11.26 -19.88
CA PRO A 243 -6.05 11.01 -19.14
C PRO A 243 -5.66 12.27 -18.35
N ASN A 244 -5.56 12.16 -17.02
CA ASN A 244 -5.34 13.24 -16.02
C ASN A 244 -6.57 13.86 -15.34
N ALA A 245 -7.79 13.45 -15.70
CA ALA A 245 -8.99 13.87 -14.99
C ALA A 245 -9.08 13.21 -13.59
N PRO A 246 -9.74 13.83 -12.60
CA PRO A 246 -9.83 13.27 -11.25
C PRO A 246 -10.46 11.89 -11.27
N SER A 247 -9.96 10.97 -10.44
CA SER A 247 -10.51 9.62 -10.32
C SER A 247 -12.01 9.67 -10.04
N CYS A 248 -12.82 8.78 -10.57
CA CYS A 248 -14.25 8.81 -10.29
C CYS A 248 -14.65 8.05 -9.02
N PHE A 249 -15.59 8.63 -8.29
CA PHE A 249 -16.26 8.05 -7.14
C PHE A 249 -17.74 8.44 -7.16
N ASP A 250 -18.67 7.49 -6.97
CA ASP A 250 -20.13 7.71 -7.02
C ASP A 250 -20.65 8.40 -8.31
N ASN A 251 -20.19 7.98 -9.49
CA ASN A 251 -20.53 8.60 -10.79
C ASN A 251 -20.20 10.10 -10.88
N ALA A 252 -19.35 10.60 -9.97
CA ALA A 252 -18.83 11.95 -9.99
C ALA A 252 -17.29 11.90 -10.07
N PRO A 253 -16.64 12.81 -10.82
CA PRO A 253 -15.21 13.00 -10.68
C PRO A 253 -14.90 13.37 -9.22
N SER A 254 -13.76 12.94 -8.68
CA SER A 254 -13.24 13.36 -7.34
C SER A 254 -12.97 14.88 -7.24
N VAL A 255 -13.36 15.64 -8.27
CA VAL A 255 -13.48 17.10 -8.25
C VAL A 255 -14.88 17.44 -8.71
N VAL A 256 -15.63 18.13 -7.84
CA VAL A 256 -16.84 18.83 -8.25
C VAL A 256 -16.41 20.03 -9.09
N THR A 257 -16.38 19.86 -10.41
CA THR A 257 -16.32 20.97 -11.35
C THR A 257 -17.71 21.55 -11.51
N THR A 258 -18.16 22.32 -10.53
CA THR A 258 -19.13 23.38 -10.79
C THR A 258 -18.72 24.61 -10.01
N PRO A 259 -18.22 25.67 -10.67
CA PRO A 259 -18.37 27.00 -10.11
C PRO A 259 -19.87 27.31 -10.10
N CYS A 260 -20.41 27.67 -8.94
CA CYS A 260 -21.66 28.44 -8.88
C CYS A 260 -21.29 29.92 -8.81
#